data_AF-A0A1M5T9X0-F1
#
_entry.id   AF-A0A1M5T9X0-F1
#
_cell.length_a   1.000
_cell.length_b   1.000
_cell.length_c   1.000
_cell.angle_alpha   90.00
_cell.angle_beta   90.00
_cell.angle_gamma   90.00
#
_symmetry.space_group_name_H-M   'P 1'
#
loop_
_entity.id
_entity.type
_entity.pdbx_description
1 polymer ?
#
loop_
_entity_poly.entity_id
_entity_poly.type
_entity_poly.pdbx_seq_one_letter_code
_entity_poly.pdbx_strand_id
1 'polypeptide(L)'
;MKKKGILFALAGFLVVGGVTGMTYANTNNDTIETNNVKITSTLNSEANITKVESREINELDLEQKEMVRLMKEYGFEDMAKAFEDRDYKAMDEFMNNITDEDYQKMIDIMRKSGYESMANMMGSVDRESMIKMHNSMGGSESCHEDSNNNMMGSF
;
A
#
# COMPACT_ATOMS: atom_id res chain seq x y z
N MET A 1 -2.82 -23.80 -42.44
CA MET A 1 -2.28 -23.14 -41.23
C MET A 1 -2.30 -21.62 -41.47
N LYS A 2 -3.16 -20.86 -40.78
CA LYS A 2 -3.24 -19.40 -40.92
C LYS A 2 -2.78 -18.78 -39.60
N LYS A 3 -1.56 -18.26 -39.54
CA LYS A 3 -1.10 -17.45 -38.40
C LYS A 3 -1.62 -16.03 -38.62
N LYS A 4 -2.52 -15.58 -37.76
CA LYS A 4 -2.95 -14.17 -37.69
C LYS A 4 -2.13 -13.53 -36.57
N GLY A 5 -1.21 -12.64 -36.93
CA GLY A 5 -0.45 -11.85 -35.97
C GLY A 5 -1.36 -10.84 -35.29
N ILE A 6 -1.31 -10.78 -33.96
CA ILE A 6 -1.99 -9.78 -33.16
C ILE A 6 -1.06 -8.56 -33.08
N LEU A 7 -1.53 -7.44 -33.60
CA LEU A 7 -0.83 -6.16 -33.61
C LEU A 7 -1.26 -5.38 -32.35
N PHE A 8 -0.38 -5.25 -31.36
CA PHE A 8 -0.61 -4.35 -30.22
C PHE A 8 -0.17 -2.94 -30.60
N ALA A 9 -1.13 -2.07 -30.88
CA ALA A 9 -0.90 -0.64 -31.03
C ALA A 9 -0.90 0.00 -29.63
N LEU A 10 0.29 0.23 -29.05
CA LEU A 10 0.42 1.12 -27.90
C LEU A 10 0.13 2.55 -28.36
N ALA A 11 -1.02 3.08 -27.98
CA ALA A 11 -1.32 4.50 -28.11
C ALA A 11 -0.53 5.26 -27.03
N GLY A 12 0.50 5.99 -27.44
CA GLY A 12 1.25 6.88 -26.56
C GLY A 12 0.41 8.09 -26.20
N PHE A 13 0.19 8.31 -24.90
CA PHE A 13 -0.37 9.57 -24.40
C PHE A 13 0.76 10.60 -24.28
N LEU A 14 0.60 11.72 -24.99
CA LEU A 14 1.42 12.92 -24.87
C LEU A 14 1.01 13.69 -23.61
N VAL A 15 1.90 13.74 -22.61
CA VAL A 15 1.72 14.61 -21.43
C VAL A 15 2.18 16.02 -21.79
N VAL A 16 1.23 16.97 -21.77
CA VAL A 16 1.49 18.40 -21.99
C VAL A 16 1.51 19.13 -20.65
N GLY A 17 2.72 19.58 -20.28
CA GLY A 17 3.05 20.88 -19.67
C GLY A 17 2.27 21.43 -18.46
N GLY A 18 2.99 21.61 -17.35
CA GLY A 18 2.58 22.52 -16.28
C GLY A 18 3.53 22.54 -15.07
N VAL A 19 4.79 23.00 -15.25
CA VAL A 19 5.65 23.34 -14.11
C VAL A 19 5.10 24.60 -13.45
N THR A 20 4.55 24.47 -12.24
CA THR A 20 4.22 25.62 -11.38
C THR A 20 4.86 25.44 -10.00
N GLY A 21 5.79 26.34 -9.73
CA GLY A 21 6.41 26.76 -8.46
C GLY A 21 6.36 25.85 -7.23
N MET A 22 7.52 25.29 -6.87
CA MET A 22 7.82 24.99 -5.47
C MET A 22 8.10 26.30 -4.73
N THR A 23 7.32 26.58 -3.67
CA THR A 23 7.71 27.56 -2.66
C THR A 23 8.13 26.81 -1.41
N TYR A 24 9.36 27.06 -0.98
CA TYR A 24 9.96 26.47 0.22
C TYR A 24 9.60 27.38 1.40
N ALA A 25 8.73 26.93 2.29
CA ALA A 25 8.47 27.62 3.56
C ALA A 25 9.27 26.92 4.67
N ASN A 26 10.38 27.54 5.04
CA ASN A 26 11.12 27.25 6.25
C ASN A 26 10.41 27.93 7.43
N THR A 27 10.01 27.16 8.45
CA THR A 27 9.61 27.72 9.74
C THR A 27 10.26 26.91 10.85
N ASN A 28 11.11 27.61 11.60
CA ASN A 28 11.91 27.05 12.68
C ASN A 28 11.05 26.81 13.92
N ASN A 29 11.25 25.62 14.50
CA ASN A 29 11.30 25.30 15.92
C ASN A 29 10.15 25.77 16.82
N ASP A 30 9.26 24.82 17.17
CA ASP A 30 8.59 24.84 18.47
C ASP A 30 8.70 23.46 19.13
N THR A 31 9.68 23.37 20.01
CA THR A 31 9.77 22.61 21.27
C THR A 31 8.79 21.44 21.44
N ILE A 32 9.36 20.23 21.43
CA ILE A 32 8.70 19.02 21.95
C ILE A 32 8.62 19.15 23.47
N GLU A 33 7.41 19.38 23.98
CA GLU A 33 7.05 19.06 25.37
C GLU A 33 6.05 17.90 25.38
N THR A 34 6.54 16.77 25.84
CA THR A 34 5.74 15.61 26.20
C THR A 34 4.86 16.00 27.39
N ASN A 35 3.59 16.26 27.12
CA ASN A 35 2.39 15.83 27.85
C ASN A 35 1.25 16.80 27.49
N ASN A 36 0.20 16.22 26.89
CA ASN A 36 -1.10 16.81 26.62
C ASN A 36 -1.21 17.59 25.29
N VAL A 37 -1.26 16.82 24.21
CA VAL A 37 -2.07 17.02 22.98
C VAL A 37 -2.33 18.49 22.59
N LYS A 38 -1.55 19.00 21.63
CA LYS A 38 -1.88 20.19 20.84
C LYS A 38 -2.00 19.79 19.36
N ILE A 39 -3.21 19.37 18.96
CA ILE A 39 -3.53 19.10 17.56
C ILE A 39 -3.87 20.44 16.90
N THR A 40 -2.96 20.99 16.11
CA THR A 40 -3.28 22.05 15.14
C THR A 40 -3.53 21.41 13.78
N SER A 41 -4.78 21.09 13.49
CA SER A 41 -5.23 20.66 12.17
C SER A 41 -5.89 21.82 11.45
N THR A 42 -5.17 22.46 10.53
CA THR A 42 -5.79 23.37 9.55
C THR A 42 -6.40 22.51 8.44
N LEU A 43 -7.57 21.93 8.71
CA LEU A 43 -8.33 21.13 7.74
C LEU A 43 -9.39 22.01 7.07
N ASN A 44 -9.06 22.54 5.90
CA ASN A 44 -10.05 23.06 4.97
C ASN A 44 -10.64 21.88 4.17
N SER A 45 -11.66 21.23 4.70
CA SER A 45 -12.72 20.63 3.87
C SER A 45 -13.91 20.30 4.76
N GLU A 46 -15.07 20.85 4.40
CA GLU A 46 -16.35 20.63 5.07
C GLU A 46 -16.76 19.15 4.96
N ALA A 47 -16.44 18.36 5.98
CA ALA A 47 -17.03 17.05 6.18
C ALA A 47 -17.75 17.03 7.53
N ASN A 48 -19.06 16.76 7.50
CA ASN A 48 -19.95 16.64 8.65
C ASN A 48 -19.33 15.71 9.72
N ILE A 49 -18.87 16.29 10.84
CA ILE A 49 -18.22 15.55 11.92
C ILE A 49 -19.30 14.84 12.74
N THR A 50 -19.54 13.56 12.42
CA THR A 50 -20.32 12.67 13.28
C THR A 50 -19.44 12.26 14.46
N LYS A 51 -19.78 12.78 15.64
CA LYS A 51 -19.47 12.26 16.99
C LYS A 51 -18.23 11.34 17.08
N VAL A 52 -17.07 11.95 17.37
CA VAL A 52 -15.85 11.21 17.72
C VAL A 52 -16.02 10.65 19.13
N GLU A 53 -16.45 9.39 19.24
CA GLU A 53 -16.15 8.59 20.41
C GLU A 53 -14.64 8.33 20.40
N SER A 54 -13.94 8.83 21.42
CA SER A 54 -12.54 8.56 21.67
C SER A 54 -12.33 7.07 21.96
N ARG A 55 -12.19 6.29 20.88
CA ARG A 55 -11.59 4.96 20.90
C ARG A 55 -10.09 5.15 20.75
N GLU A 56 -9.34 4.50 21.62
CA GLU A 56 -7.89 4.35 21.52
C GLU A 56 -7.58 3.82 20.12
N ILE A 57 -7.14 4.70 19.21
CA ILE A 57 -6.85 4.31 17.84
C ILE A 57 -5.49 3.60 17.91
N ASN A 58 -5.52 2.27 17.81
CA ASN A 58 -4.31 1.48 17.73
C ASN A 58 -3.55 1.88 16.46
N GLU A 59 -2.25 2.16 16.55
CA GLU A 59 -1.42 2.56 15.41
C GLU A 59 -1.52 1.56 14.25
N LEU A 60 -1.69 0.26 14.55
CA LEU A 60 -1.92 -0.81 13.56
C LEU A 60 -3.23 -0.67 12.77
N ASP A 61 -4.26 -0.05 13.36
CA ASP A 61 -5.54 0.22 12.67
C ASP A 61 -5.41 1.42 11.72
N LEU A 62 -4.54 2.38 12.05
CA LEU A 62 -4.24 3.51 11.17
C LEU A 62 -3.42 3.07 9.96
N GLU A 63 -2.39 2.26 10.15
CA GLU A 63 -1.55 1.75 9.06
C GLU A 63 -2.35 0.90 8.06
N GLN A 64 -3.23 0.02 8.54
CA GLN A 64 -4.10 -0.78 7.67
C GLN A 64 -5.09 0.08 6.89
N LYS A 65 -5.73 1.07 7.53
CA LYS A 65 -6.63 2.00 6.85
C LYS A 65 -5.91 2.83 5.79
N GLU A 66 -4.69 3.28 6.10
CA GLU A 66 -3.86 4.03 5.18
C GLU A 66 -3.43 3.17 3.98
N MET A 67 -3.07 1.92 4.21
CA MET A 67 -2.78 0.95 3.14
C MET A 67 -3.98 0.79 2.20
N VAL A 68 -5.18 0.53 2.72
CA VAL A 68 -6.41 0.41 1.93
C VAL A 68 -6.70 1.68 1.14
N ARG A 69 -6.53 2.85 1.76
CA ARG A 69 -6.72 4.16 1.12
C ARG A 69 -5.77 4.32 -0.07
N LEU A 70 -4.50 4.02 0.12
CA LEU A 70 -3.47 4.12 -0.91
C LEU A 70 -3.67 3.09 -2.03
N MET A 71 -4.09 1.86 -1.72
CA MET A 71 -4.44 0.88 -2.75
C MET A 71 -5.55 1.42 -3.66
N LYS A 72 -6.61 2.01 -3.09
CA LYS A 72 -7.69 2.66 -3.86
C LYS A 72 -7.15 3.84 -4.70
N GLU A 73 -6.30 4.69 -4.13
CA GLU A 73 -5.67 5.83 -4.82
C GLU A 73 -4.80 5.40 -6.02
N TYR A 74 -4.13 4.26 -5.92
CA TYR A 74 -3.27 3.70 -6.96
C TYR A 74 -4.02 2.83 -7.99
N GLY A 75 -5.34 2.71 -7.87
CA GLY A 75 -6.18 1.95 -8.80
C GLY A 75 -6.29 0.45 -8.49
N PHE A 76 -5.90 0.02 -7.29
CA PHE A 76 -6.01 -1.36 -6.81
C PHE A 76 -7.27 -1.56 -5.96
N GLU A 77 -8.42 -1.10 -6.45
CA GLU A 77 -9.70 -1.16 -5.71
C GLU A 77 -10.11 -2.59 -5.33
N ASP A 78 -10.00 -3.54 -6.27
CA ASP A 78 -10.32 -4.95 -6.05
C ASP A 78 -9.40 -5.58 -5.00
N MET A 79 -8.09 -5.26 -5.06
CA MET A 79 -7.12 -5.73 -4.08
C MET A 79 -7.34 -5.10 -2.70
N ALA A 80 -7.72 -3.82 -2.64
CA ALA A 80 -8.06 -3.15 -1.39
C ALA A 80 -9.26 -3.82 -0.72
N LYS A 81 -10.28 -4.18 -1.52
CA LYS A 81 -11.43 -4.93 -1.03
C LYS A 81 -11.06 -6.33 -0.58
N ALA A 82 -10.25 -7.06 -1.35
CA ALA A 82 -9.75 -8.38 -0.96
C ALA A 82 -8.98 -8.32 0.36
N PHE A 83 -8.17 -7.27 0.58
CA PHE A 83 -7.47 -7.03 1.83
C PHE A 83 -8.45 -6.75 3.00
N GLU A 84 -9.45 -5.88 2.81
CA GLU A 84 -10.49 -5.60 3.81
C GLU A 84 -11.29 -6.86 4.19
N ASP A 85 -11.63 -7.69 3.20
CA ASP A 85 -12.43 -8.91 3.36
C ASP A 85 -11.60 -10.13 3.80
N ARG A 86 -10.26 -9.99 3.90
CA ARG A 86 -9.29 -11.09 4.09
C ARG A 86 -9.47 -12.21 3.05
N ASP A 87 -9.80 -11.85 1.81
CA ASP A 87 -9.89 -12.78 0.68
C ASP A 87 -8.49 -13.13 0.17
N TYR A 88 -7.84 -14.05 0.88
CA TYR A 88 -6.48 -14.48 0.57
C TYR A 88 -6.33 -15.07 -0.83
N LYS A 89 -7.40 -15.66 -1.38
CA LYS A 89 -7.38 -16.21 -2.73
C LYS A 89 -7.29 -15.09 -3.77
N ALA A 90 -8.10 -14.05 -3.64
CA ALA A 90 -8.02 -12.88 -4.51
C ALA A 90 -6.66 -12.17 -4.38
N MET A 91 -6.11 -12.09 -3.18
CA MET A 91 -4.78 -11.54 -2.93
C MET A 91 -3.67 -12.37 -3.61
N ASP A 92 -3.77 -13.70 -3.56
CA ASP A 92 -2.85 -14.60 -4.25
C ASP A 92 -2.95 -14.51 -5.76
N GLU A 93 -4.17 -14.43 -6.30
CA GLU A 93 -4.39 -14.24 -7.74
C GLU A 93 -3.82 -12.90 -8.21
N PHE A 94 -3.98 -11.82 -7.43
CA PHE A 94 -3.36 -10.53 -7.71
C PHE A 94 -1.84 -10.64 -7.73
N MET A 95 -1.22 -11.20 -6.68
CA MET A 95 0.24 -11.30 -6.58
C MET A 95 0.84 -12.16 -7.70
N ASN A 96 0.19 -13.27 -8.07
CA ASN A 96 0.66 -14.14 -9.14
C ASN A 96 0.54 -13.52 -10.55
N ASN A 97 -0.30 -12.50 -10.72
CA ASN A 97 -0.50 -11.81 -12.00
C ASN A 97 0.00 -10.35 -11.98
N ILE A 98 0.73 -9.94 -10.94
CA ILE A 98 1.22 -8.58 -10.80
C ILE A 98 2.20 -8.24 -11.94
N THR A 99 2.09 -7.04 -12.49
CA THR A 99 3.03 -6.53 -13.48
C THR A 99 4.25 -5.88 -12.80
N ASP A 100 5.33 -5.62 -13.54
CA ASP A 100 6.47 -4.86 -12.99
C ASP A 100 6.06 -3.46 -12.50
N GLU A 101 5.16 -2.80 -13.22
CA GLU A 101 4.66 -1.49 -12.85
C GLU A 101 3.84 -1.57 -11.55
N ASP A 102 2.95 -2.55 -11.46
CA ASP A 102 2.12 -2.75 -10.27
C ASP A 102 2.96 -3.17 -9.06
N TYR A 103 4.04 -3.93 -9.28
CA TYR A 103 5.00 -4.28 -8.25
C TYR A 103 5.68 -3.05 -7.65
N GLN A 104 6.11 -2.10 -8.49
CA GLN A 104 6.68 -0.83 -8.01
C GLN A 104 5.65 0.01 -7.25
N LYS A 105 4.41 0.08 -7.76
CA LYS A 105 3.31 0.75 -7.04
C LYS A 105 3.06 0.12 -5.67
N MET A 106 3.11 -1.20 -5.57
CA MET A 106 2.94 -1.91 -4.30
C MET A 106 4.05 -1.59 -3.30
N ILE A 107 5.31 -1.51 -3.77
CA ILE A 107 6.44 -1.06 -2.94
C ILE A 107 6.19 0.35 -2.39
N ASP A 108 5.67 1.26 -3.23
CA ASP A 108 5.36 2.63 -2.82
C ASP A 108 4.21 2.70 -1.81
N ILE A 109 3.15 1.91 -2.02
CA ILE A 109 2.05 1.79 -1.07
C ILE A 109 2.58 1.33 0.28
N MET A 110 3.34 0.23 0.31
CA MET A 110 3.93 -0.34 1.53
C MET A 110 4.80 0.69 2.26
N ARG A 111 5.62 1.45 1.53
CA ARG A 111 6.47 2.49 2.13
C ARG A 111 5.64 3.64 2.73
N LYS A 112 4.59 4.07 2.02
CA LYS A 112 3.74 5.19 2.44
C LYS A 112 2.78 4.84 3.57
N SER A 113 2.36 3.58 3.69
CA SER A 113 1.46 3.10 4.74
C SER A 113 2.16 2.69 6.04
N GLY A 114 3.47 2.90 6.18
CA GLY A 114 4.24 2.60 7.39
C GLY A 114 4.98 1.25 7.37
N TYR A 115 4.82 0.44 6.32
CA TYR A 115 5.46 -0.87 6.17
C TYR A 115 6.83 -0.77 5.48
N GLU A 116 7.69 0.14 5.94
CA GLU A 116 8.98 0.42 5.30
C GLU A 116 9.90 -0.81 5.21
N SER A 117 9.94 -1.64 6.26
CA SER A 117 10.72 -2.89 6.24
C SER A 117 10.27 -3.83 5.13
N MET A 118 8.96 -3.94 4.89
CA MET A 118 8.40 -4.77 3.83
C MET A 118 8.69 -4.15 2.45
N ALA A 119 8.56 -2.84 2.32
CA ALA A 119 8.89 -2.12 1.09
C ALA A 119 10.37 -2.29 0.71
N ASN A 120 11.27 -2.27 1.71
CA ASN A 120 12.70 -2.48 1.49
C ASN A 120 13.01 -3.93 1.08
N MET A 121 12.33 -4.90 1.69
CA MET A 121 12.43 -6.30 1.28
C MET A 121 11.97 -6.48 -0.17
N MET A 122 10.80 -5.97 -0.52
CA MET A 122 10.29 -6.00 -1.89
C MET A 122 11.22 -5.26 -2.86
N GLY A 123 11.77 -4.10 -2.49
CA GLY A 123 12.74 -3.38 -3.32
C GLY A 123 14.09 -4.09 -3.50
N SER A 124 14.42 -5.07 -2.65
CA SER A 124 15.68 -5.82 -2.69
C SER A 124 15.66 -7.05 -3.60
N VAL A 125 14.47 -7.47 -4.05
CA VAL A 125 14.28 -8.62 -4.93
C VAL A 125 13.47 -8.20 -6.16
N ASP A 126 13.61 -8.94 -7.26
CA ASP A 126 12.77 -8.72 -8.43
C ASP A 126 11.36 -9.30 -8.23
N ARG A 127 10.42 -8.87 -9.09
CA ARG A 127 9.02 -9.30 -9.08
C ARG A 127 8.85 -10.82 -9.10
N GLU A 128 9.57 -11.51 -9.97
CA GLU A 128 9.46 -12.97 -10.14
C GLU A 128 9.98 -13.71 -8.90
N SER A 129 11.08 -13.23 -8.32
CA SER A 129 11.60 -13.73 -7.06
C SER A 129 10.61 -13.51 -5.92
N MET A 130 9.92 -12.36 -5.88
CA MET A 130 8.89 -12.10 -4.88
C MET A 130 7.68 -13.02 -5.04
N ILE A 131 7.19 -13.26 -6.27
CA ILE A 131 6.08 -14.21 -6.53
C ILE A 131 6.46 -15.61 -6.05
N LYS A 132 7.68 -16.06 -6.35
CA LYS A 132 8.17 -17.37 -5.89
C LYS A 132 8.25 -17.43 -4.37
N MET A 133 8.75 -16.37 -3.73
CA MET A 133 8.84 -16.29 -2.28
C MET A 133 7.45 -16.35 -1.64
N HIS A 134 6.52 -15.53 -2.13
CA HIS A 134 5.11 -15.51 -1.72
C HIS A 134 4.49 -16.91 -1.77
N ASN A 135 4.61 -17.59 -2.91
CA ASN A 135 4.09 -18.95 -3.06
C ASN A 135 4.81 -19.97 -2.18
N SER A 136 6.12 -19.83 -1.98
CA SER A 136 6.89 -20.74 -1.11
C SER A 136 6.52 -20.61 0.37
N MET A 137 6.02 -19.44 0.76
CA MET A 137 5.54 -19.16 2.11
C MET A 137 4.09 -19.61 2.34
N GLY A 138 3.44 -20.21 1.35
CA GLY A 138 2.04 -20.66 1.47
C GLY A 138 1.01 -19.58 1.14
N GLY A 139 1.41 -18.53 0.40
CA GLY A 139 0.51 -17.50 -0.10
C GLY A 139 0.08 -16.49 0.97
N SER A 140 -0.95 -15.71 0.64
CA SER A 140 -1.44 -14.59 1.44
C SER A 140 -2.05 -15.06 2.77
N GLU A 141 -2.69 -16.22 2.77
CA GLU A 141 -3.24 -16.81 3.99
C GLU A 141 -2.15 -17.03 5.04
N SER A 142 -1.05 -17.68 4.65
CA SER A 142 0.07 -17.98 5.55
C SER A 142 0.83 -16.72 6.00
N CYS A 143 0.86 -15.67 5.18
CA CYS A 143 1.48 -14.38 5.52
C CYS A 143 0.65 -13.55 6.52
N HIS A 144 -0.66 -13.80 6.60
CA HIS A 144 -1.60 -13.04 7.42
C HIS A 144 -2.26 -13.86 8.53
N GLU A 145 -1.94 -15.15 8.65
CA GLU A 145 -2.44 -15.99 9.73
C GLU A 145 -1.87 -15.49 11.07
N ASP A 146 -2.76 -15.00 11.93
CA ASP A 146 -2.45 -14.63 13.31
C ASP A 146 -1.83 -15.86 13.99
N SER A 147 -0.50 -15.83 14.16
CA SER A 147 0.29 -16.88 14.82
C SER A 147 -0.12 -17.02 16.28
N ASN A 148 -1.24 -17.71 16.52
CA ASN A 148 -1.57 -18.32 17.81
C ASN A 148 -1.07 -19.76 17.91
N ASN A 149 -0.40 -20.27 16.86
CA ASN A 149 0.20 -21.60 16.86
C ASN A 149 1.69 -21.50 16.56
N ASN A 150 2.50 -21.85 17.56
CA ASN A 150 3.92 -22.21 17.44
C ASN A 150 4.19 -23.02 16.16
N MET A 151 4.68 -22.40 15.10
CA MET A 151 5.38 -23.10 14.02
C MET A 151 6.65 -22.36 13.62
N MET A 152 7.52 -22.14 14.60
CA MET A 152 8.97 -22.15 14.37
C MET A 152 9.39 -23.63 14.37
N GLY A 153 9.21 -24.30 13.22
CA GLY A 153 9.37 -25.74 13.08
C GLY A 153 10.15 -26.11 11.82
N SER A 154 11.49 -26.10 11.96
CA SER A 154 12.47 -26.74 11.09
C SER A 154 12.69 -26.17 9.68
N PHE A 155 13.70 -25.31 9.57
CA PHE A 155 14.77 -25.48 8.58
C PHE A 155 16.10 -25.64 9.32
#